data_AF-A0A182GXU2-F1
#
_entry.id   AF-A0A182GXU2-F1
#
_cell.length_a   1.000
_cell.length_b   1.000
_cell.length_c   1.000
_cell.angle_alpha   90.00
_cell.angle_beta   90.00
_cell.angle_gamma   90.00
#
_symmetry.space_group_name_H-M   'P 1'
#
loop_
_entity.id
_entity.type
_entity.pdbx_description
1 polymer ?
#
loop_
_entity_poly.entity_id
_entity_poly.type
_entity_poly.pdbx_seq_one_letter_code
_entity_poly.pdbx_strand_id
1 'polypeptide(L)'
;MAEYIRLGHCRVLSDVEDSSDGYFLPHHAILKPSSSTTKLRTVFDASAKTSSGLSLNDALMVGPTIQDSLADICLRFRIHPIVFTGDISKMYRMITVAPDQTKFQRVFWREDPSAPLKILELTTVTYGTASLRRTWQHEHYINWLRTKGMHTPGQRRYWLRIFTSTMSCLDPTVWKRLLQYARS
;
A
#
# COMPACT_ATOMS: atom_id res chain seq x y z
N MET A 1 -4.37 -4.64 -16.92
CA MET A 1 -4.95 -5.23 -15.71
C MET A 1 -4.56 -6.69 -15.45
N ALA A 2 -4.18 -7.48 -16.47
CA ALA A 2 -3.70 -8.85 -16.31
C ALA A 2 -2.58 -9.02 -15.25
N GLU A 3 -1.64 -8.07 -15.16
CA GLU A 3 -0.60 -8.11 -14.11
C GLU A 3 -1.17 -8.03 -12.69
N TYR A 4 -2.24 -7.27 -12.47
CA TYR A 4 -2.87 -7.16 -11.14
C TYR A 4 -3.53 -8.48 -10.74
N ILE A 5 -4.24 -9.13 -11.67
CA ILE A 5 -4.86 -10.43 -11.45
C ILE A 5 -3.78 -11.48 -11.16
N ARG A 6 -2.74 -11.55 -12.00
CA ARG A 6 -1.65 -12.51 -11.86
C ARG A 6 -0.91 -12.41 -10.52
N LEU A 7 -0.79 -11.19 -9.99
CA LEU A 7 -0.13 -10.94 -8.70
C LEU A 7 -1.08 -11.06 -7.49
N GLY A 8 -2.37 -11.39 -7.70
CA GLY A 8 -3.36 -11.45 -6.63
C GLY A 8 -3.73 -10.08 -6.04
N HIS A 9 -3.42 -8.99 -6.75
CA HIS A 9 -3.70 -7.62 -6.33
C HIS A 9 -5.11 -7.13 -6.73
N CYS A 10 -5.85 -7.96 -7.46
CA CYS A 10 -7.27 -7.77 -7.72
C CYS A 10 -7.95 -9.12 -7.97
N ARG A 11 -9.26 -9.17 -7.74
CA ARG A 11 -10.12 -10.31 -8.05
C ARG A 11 -11.22 -9.92 -9.03
N VAL A 12 -11.67 -10.87 -9.85
CA VAL A 12 -12.86 -10.69 -10.69
C VAL A 12 -14.08 -10.97 -9.83
N LEU A 13 -15.06 -10.07 -9.83
CA LEU A 13 -16.35 -10.32 -9.19
C LEU A 13 -17.25 -11.09 -10.16
N SER A 14 -17.98 -12.07 -9.64
CA SER A 14 -19.04 -12.74 -10.38
C SER A 14 -20.31 -11.89 -10.41
N ASP A 15 -21.19 -12.11 -11.38
CA ASP A 15 -22.46 -11.36 -11.52
C ASP A 15 -23.38 -11.47 -10.30
N VAL A 16 -23.17 -12.50 -9.45
CA VAL A 16 -23.92 -12.75 -8.21
C VAL A 16 -23.39 -11.93 -7.02
N GLU A 17 -22.12 -11.50 -7.09
CA GLU A 17 -21.45 -10.74 -6.03
C GLU A 17 -21.51 -9.21 -6.26
N ASP A 18 -22.13 -8.77 -7.35
CA ASP A 18 -22.34 -7.34 -7.63
C ASP A 18 -23.44 -6.77 -6.73
N SER A 19 -23.08 -6.55 -5.45
CA SER A 19 -23.91 -5.80 -4.51
C SER A 19 -23.99 -4.34 -4.93
N SER A 20 -25.16 -3.72 -4.81
CA SER A 20 -25.35 -2.26 -5.03
C SER A 20 -24.53 -1.39 -4.07
N ASP A 21 -24.03 -1.97 -2.99
CA ASP A 21 -23.12 -1.34 -2.04
C ASP A 21 -21.66 -1.45 -2.51
N GLY A 22 -21.00 -0.30 -2.68
CA GLY A 22 -19.61 -0.20 -3.13
C GLY A 22 -19.29 1.15 -3.80
N TYR A 23 -18.03 1.32 -4.18
CA TYR A 23 -17.57 2.50 -4.92
C TYR A 23 -16.75 2.08 -6.13
N PHE A 24 -17.09 2.63 -7.30
CA PHE A 24 -16.39 2.40 -8.54
C PHE A 24 -15.36 3.51 -8.76
N LEU A 25 -14.09 3.16 -8.76
CA LEU A 25 -12.97 4.05 -9.04
C LEU A 25 -12.83 4.24 -10.56
N PRO A 26 -13.04 5.47 -11.06
CA PRO A 26 -12.61 5.80 -12.40
C PRO A 26 -11.09 5.58 -12.50
N HIS A 27 -10.66 5.04 -13.63
CA HIS A 27 -9.25 4.84 -13.88
C HIS A 27 -8.94 5.10 -15.34
N HIS A 28 -7.71 5.54 -15.59
CA HIS A 28 -7.20 5.73 -16.93
C HIS A 28 -5.75 5.26 -17.01
N ALA A 29 -5.33 4.90 -18.21
CA ALA A 29 -3.99 4.41 -18.45
C ALA A 29 -3.09 5.57 -18.91
N ILE A 30 -1.97 5.77 -18.23
CA ILE A 30 -0.94 6.74 -18.63
C ILE A 30 0.21 5.97 -19.26
N LEU A 31 0.49 6.29 -20.52
CA LEU A 31 1.67 5.83 -21.24
C LEU A 31 2.85 6.76 -20.91
N LYS A 32 3.95 6.17 -20.44
CA LYS A 32 5.22 6.87 -20.24
C LYS A 32 6.32 6.14 -21.02
N PRO A 33 6.48 6.43 -22.32
CA PRO A 33 7.41 5.73 -23.20
C PRO A 33 8.86 5.79 -22.71
N SER A 34 9.23 6.88 -22.03
CA SER A 34 10.56 7.11 -21.44
C SER A 34 10.82 6.35 -20.15
N SER A 35 9.84 5.64 -19.58
CA SER A 35 10.04 4.84 -18.36
C SER A 35 10.67 3.50 -18.70
N SER A 36 11.85 3.23 -18.15
CA SER A 36 12.58 1.97 -18.30
C SER A 36 11.87 0.77 -17.66
N THR A 37 11.15 0.99 -16.55
CA THR A 37 10.57 -0.09 -15.73
C THR A 37 9.06 -0.27 -15.87
N THR A 38 8.29 0.75 -16.27
CA THR A 38 6.82 0.61 -16.42
C THR A 38 6.28 1.58 -17.47
N LYS A 39 6.24 1.11 -18.73
CA LYS A 39 5.78 1.89 -19.90
C LYS A 39 4.30 2.28 -19.85
N LEU A 40 3.47 1.54 -19.11
CA LEU A 40 2.03 1.80 -18.93
C LEU A 40 1.65 1.71 -17.46
N ARG A 41 1.07 2.77 -16.90
CA ARG A 41 0.59 2.82 -15.50
C ARG A 41 -0.91 3.11 -15.47
N THR A 42 -1.66 2.34 -14.68
CA THR A 42 -3.06 2.65 -14.38
C THR A 42 -3.11 3.65 -13.24
N VAL A 43 -3.83 4.75 -13.43
CA VAL A 43 -4.11 5.75 -12.40
C VAL A 43 -5.57 5.63 -12.00
N PHE A 44 -5.83 5.55 -10.70
CA PHE A 44 -7.16 5.52 -10.11
C PHE A 44 -7.49 6.89 -9.55
N ASP A 45 -8.68 7.39 -9.81
CA ASP A 45 -9.16 8.68 -9.34
C ASP A 45 -10.17 8.50 -8.19
N ALA A 46 -9.67 8.60 -6.96
CA ALA A 46 -10.51 8.56 -5.76
C ALA A 46 -11.13 9.93 -5.41
N SER A 47 -10.83 10.98 -6.18
CA SER A 47 -11.41 12.32 -6.03
C SER A 47 -12.63 12.55 -6.92
N ALA A 48 -12.92 11.62 -7.83
CA ALA A 48 -14.10 11.68 -8.66
C ALA A 48 -15.38 11.67 -7.82
N LYS A 49 -16.23 12.67 -8.03
CA LYS A 49 -17.52 12.77 -7.32
C LYS A 49 -18.53 11.80 -7.94
N THR A 50 -19.29 11.15 -7.08
CA THR A 50 -20.41 10.28 -7.49
C THR A 50 -21.70 11.10 -7.67
N SER A 51 -22.80 10.44 -8.03
CA SER A 51 -24.14 11.04 -8.06
C SER A 51 -24.56 11.66 -6.72
N SER A 52 -23.96 11.23 -5.60
CA SER A 52 -24.16 11.82 -4.28
C SER A 52 -23.44 13.16 -4.07
N GLY A 53 -22.54 13.56 -4.98
CA GLY A 53 -21.67 14.73 -4.83
C GLY A 53 -20.43 14.49 -3.96
N LEU A 54 -20.29 13.32 -3.34
CA LEU A 54 -19.13 12.90 -2.55
C LEU A 54 -18.17 12.02 -3.36
N SER A 55 -16.88 12.19 -3.13
CA SER A 55 -15.82 11.30 -3.63
C SER A 55 -15.40 10.27 -2.57
N LEU A 56 -14.66 9.23 -2.98
CA LEU A 56 -14.09 8.28 -2.01
C LEU A 56 -13.16 9.01 -1.03
N ASN A 57 -12.39 9.99 -1.50
CA ASN A 57 -11.51 10.78 -0.65
C ASN A 57 -12.24 11.60 0.41
N ASP A 58 -13.46 12.07 0.12
CA ASP A 58 -14.29 12.78 1.11
C ASP A 58 -14.83 11.84 2.19
N ALA A 59 -15.07 10.57 1.84
CA ALA A 59 -15.55 9.55 2.78
C ALA A 59 -14.42 8.90 3.61
N LEU A 60 -13.18 8.96 3.13
CA LEU A 60 -12.03 8.36 3.82
C LEU A 60 -11.56 9.24 4.98
N MET A 61 -11.42 8.64 6.15
CA MET A 61 -10.78 9.29 7.29
C MET A 61 -9.28 9.50 7.02
N VAL A 62 -8.82 10.74 7.14
CA VAL A 62 -7.42 11.11 6.95
C VAL A 62 -6.73 11.20 8.30
N GLY A 63 -5.74 10.34 8.54
CA GLY A 63 -4.93 10.39 9.76
C GLY A 63 -3.95 11.58 9.82
N PRO A 64 -3.31 11.79 10.98
CA PRO A 64 -2.25 12.79 11.13
C PRO A 64 -1.06 12.47 10.22
N THR A 65 -0.28 13.48 9.83
CA THR A 65 0.92 13.27 9.02
C THR A 65 2.00 12.59 9.87
N ILE A 66 2.32 11.33 9.54
CA ILE A 66 3.37 10.55 10.23
C ILE A 66 4.76 10.77 9.60
N GLN A 67 4.83 11.22 8.35
CA GLN A 67 6.08 11.38 7.61
C GLN A 67 6.86 12.61 8.10
N ASP A 68 8.13 12.40 8.43
CA ASP A 68 9.08 13.49 8.69
C ASP A 68 9.17 14.42 7.47
N SER A 69 9.53 15.69 7.71
CA SER A 69 9.72 16.63 6.62
C SER A 69 10.87 16.18 5.71
N LEU A 70 10.75 16.47 4.42
CA LEU A 70 11.83 16.20 3.47
C LEU A 70 13.13 16.93 3.85
N ALA A 71 13.02 18.10 4.49
CA ALA A 71 14.17 18.85 4.99
C ALA A 71 14.91 18.06 6.08
N ASP A 72 14.18 17.51 7.06
CA ASP A 72 14.78 16.72 8.14
C ASP A 72 15.43 15.43 7.63
N ILE A 73 14.80 14.78 6.64
CA ILE A 73 15.38 13.62 5.96
C ILE A 73 16.69 14.02 5.26
N CYS A 74 16.68 15.10 4.47
CA CYS A 74 17.86 15.59 3.76
C CYS A 74 19.00 15.99 4.71
N LEU A 75 18.69 16.65 5.82
CA LEU A 75 19.70 17.03 6.82
C LEU A 75 20.35 15.80 7.46
N ARG A 76 19.57 14.78 7.84
CA ARG A 76 20.11 13.52 8.37
C ARG A 76 20.99 12.79 7.36
N PHE A 77 20.62 12.80 6.07
CA PHE A 77 21.44 12.23 5.00
C PHE A 77 22.82 12.91 4.91
N ARG A 78 22.92 14.21 5.18
CA ARG A 78 24.19 14.96 5.13
C ARG A 78 25.12 14.70 6.31
N ILE A 79 24.63 14.12 7.41
CA ILE A 79 25.46 13.81 8.59
C ILE A 79 26.36 12.59 8.32
N HIS A 80 25.95 11.70 7.41
CA HIS A 80 26.66 10.45 7.17
C HIS A 80 27.56 10.53 5.92
N PRO A 81 28.81 10.03 5.99
CA PRO A 81 29.75 10.09 4.86
C PRO A 81 29.35 9.17 3.70
N ILE A 82 28.53 8.15 3.95
CA ILE A 82 28.03 7.20 2.94
C ILE A 82 26.56 6.91 3.25
N VAL A 83 25.72 6.98 2.22
CA VAL A 83 24.28 6.68 2.33
C VAL A 83 23.85 5.76 1.19
N PHE A 84 22.98 4.80 1.50
CA PHE A 84 22.35 3.94 0.51
C PHE A 84 20.92 4.41 0.24
N THR A 85 20.56 4.46 -1.05
CA THR A 85 19.20 4.74 -1.50
C THR A 85 18.68 3.54 -2.27
N GLY A 86 17.37 3.29 -2.17
CA GLY A 86 16.70 2.22 -2.90
C GLY A 86 15.24 2.57 -3.10
N ASP A 87 14.70 2.16 -4.25
CA ASP A 87 13.28 2.30 -4.57
C ASP A 87 12.56 0.97 -4.32
N ILE A 88 11.52 0.99 -3.49
CA ILE A 88 10.68 -0.18 -3.26
C ILE A 88 9.60 -0.19 -4.35
N SER A 89 9.90 -0.91 -5.43
CA SER A 89 8.96 -1.14 -6.52
C SER A 89 7.62 -1.64 -5.99
N LYS A 90 6.53 -0.94 -6.35
CA LYS A 90 5.14 -1.35 -6.03
C LYS A 90 4.85 -1.46 -4.52
N MET A 91 5.54 -0.68 -3.67
CA MET A 91 5.38 -0.67 -2.21
C MET A 91 3.92 -0.75 -1.74
N TYR A 92 3.03 0.11 -2.24
CA TYR A 92 1.64 0.13 -1.78
C TYR A 92 0.85 -1.14 -2.14
N ARG A 93 1.24 -1.84 -3.22
CA ARG A 93 0.63 -3.12 -3.61
C ARG A 93 1.03 -4.26 -2.68
N MET A 94 2.02 -4.06 -1.80
CA MET A 94 2.35 -5.01 -0.74
C MET A 94 1.38 -4.94 0.45
N ILE A 95 0.50 -3.93 0.48
CA ILE A 95 -0.45 -3.71 1.56
C ILE A 95 -1.82 -4.18 1.12
N THR A 96 -2.34 -5.20 1.79
CA THR A 96 -3.69 -5.72 1.58
C THR A 96 -4.72 -4.85 2.29
N VAL A 97 -5.84 -4.60 1.63
CA VAL A 97 -7.00 -3.89 2.19
C VAL A 97 -7.88 -4.90 2.91
N ALA A 98 -8.52 -4.48 4.00
CA ALA A 98 -9.46 -5.32 4.72
C ALA A 98 -10.61 -5.80 3.78
N PRO A 99 -11.00 -7.09 3.78
CA PRO A 99 -11.96 -7.62 2.81
C PRO A 99 -13.34 -6.94 2.79
N ASP A 100 -13.74 -6.33 3.90
CA ASP A 100 -14.97 -5.55 4.02
C ASP A 100 -14.88 -4.17 3.34
N GLN A 101 -13.67 -3.67 3.12
CA GLN A 101 -13.38 -2.36 2.52
C GLN A 101 -12.97 -2.44 1.05
N THR A 102 -12.67 -3.64 0.52
CA THR A 102 -12.25 -3.80 -0.90
C THR A 102 -13.36 -3.41 -1.87
N LYS A 103 -14.64 -3.53 -1.48
CA LYS A 103 -15.82 -3.10 -2.25
C LYS A 103 -15.83 -1.61 -2.63
N PHE A 104 -15.05 -0.77 -1.93
CA PHE A 104 -14.90 0.65 -2.24
C PHE A 104 -13.80 0.94 -3.27
N GLN A 105 -13.11 -0.11 -3.74
CA GLN A 105 -12.07 -0.03 -4.75
C GLN A 105 -12.41 -0.93 -5.95
N ARG A 106 -13.64 -0.84 -6.45
CA ARG A 106 -14.09 -1.58 -7.64
C ARG A 106 -13.73 -0.81 -8.91
N VAL A 107 -13.41 -1.52 -9.98
CA VAL A 107 -13.12 -0.92 -11.29
C VAL A 107 -13.72 -1.75 -12.41
N PHE A 108 -14.18 -1.08 -13.45
CA PHE A 108 -14.62 -1.73 -14.67
C PHE A 108 -13.43 -2.08 -15.55
N TRP A 109 -13.39 -3.27 -16.14
CA TRP A 109 -12.32 -3.66 -17.04
C TRP A 109 -12.81 -4.57 -18.16
N ARG A 110 -12.32 -4.31 -19.37
CA ARG A 110 -12.44 -5.22 -20.52
C ARG A 110 -11.12 -5.21 -21.28
N GLU A 111 -10.74 -6.36 -21.84
CA GLU A 111 -9.51 -6.47 -22.63
C GLU A 111 -9.72 -5.96 -24.06
N ASP A 112 -10.91 -6.22 -24.60
CA ASP A 112 -11.31 -5.80 -25.94
C ASP A 112 -12.60 -4.99 -25.86
N PRO A 113 -12.81 -3.97 -26.72
CA PRO A 113 -14.06 -3.22 -26.77
C PRO A 113 -15.32 -4.07 -27.03
N SER A 114 -15.17 -5.20 -27.73
CA SER A 114 -16.25 -6.16 -28.01
C SER A 114 -16.49 -7.18 -26.88
N ALA A 115 -15.54 -7.33 -25.96
CA ALA A 115 -15.67 -8.23 -24.83
C ALA A 115 -16.64 -7.67 -23.77
N PRO A 116 -17.32 -8.55 -23.01
CA PRO A 116 -18.17 -8.11 -21.91
C PRO A 116 -17.36 -7.36 -20.85
N LEU A 117 -17.98 -6.32 -20.28
CA LEU A 117 -17.39 -5.53 -19.20
C LEU A 117 -17.34 -6.37 -17.93
N LYS A 118 -16.17 -6.45 -17.30
CA LYS A 118 -15.97 -7.16 -16.04
C LYS A 118 -15.82 -6.16 -14.90
N ILE A 119 -16.27 -6.54 -13.72
CA ILE A 119 -15.99 -5.79 -12.49
C ILE A 119 -14.82 -6.46 -11.79
N LEU A 120 -13.80 -5.67 -11.47
CA LEU A 120 -12.66 -6.09 -10.70
C LEU A 120 -12.67 -5.39 -9.36
N GLU A 121 -12.34 -6.12 -8.30
CA GLU A 121 -12.17 -5.57 -6.97
C GLU A 121 -10.69 -5.57 -6.59
N LEU A 122 -10.17 -4.40 -6.23
CA LEU A 122 -8.77 -4.23 -5.87
C LEU A 122 -8.56 -4.65 -4.41
N THR A 123 -7.66 -5.62 -4.19
CA THR A 123 -7.40 -6.21 -2.86
C THR A 123 -6.25 -5.54 -2.13
N THR A 124 -5.51 -4.67 -2.82
CA THR A 124 -4.35 -3.96 -2.28
C THR A 124 -4.57 -2.47 -2.35
N VAL A 125 -3.88 -1.72 -1.49
CA VAL A 125 -3.99 -0.28 -1.42
C VAL A 125 -3.64 0.39 -2.75
N THR A 126 -4.54 1.25 -3.26
CA THR A 126 -4.42 1.91 -4.57
C THR A 126 -4.00 3.36 -4.47
N TYR A 127 -3.06 3.79 -5.32
CA TYR A 127 -2.70 5.20 -5.45
C TYR A 127 -3.92 6.11 -5.69
N GLY A 128 -3.87 7.33 -5.16
CA GLY A 128 -4.91 8.35 -5.36
C GLY A 128 -5.85 8.55 -4.17
N THR A 129 -5.79 7.69 -3.14
CA THR A 129 -6.62 7.86 -1.93
C THR A 129 -6.00 8.82 -0.91
N ALA A 130 -6.84 9.62 -0.25
CA ALA A 130 -6.42 10.66 0.69
C ALA A 130 -5.76 10.08 1.96
N SER A 131 -6.27 8.95 2.44
CA SER A 131 -5.77 8.26 3.63
C SER A 131 -4.37 7.66 3.43
N LEU A 132 -3.97 7.37 2.20
CA LEU A 132 -2.70 6.74 1.87
C LEU A 132 -1.46 7.59 2.21
N ARG A 133 -1.58 8.91 2.05
CA ARG A 133 -0.44 9.81 2.23
C ARG A 133 -0.08 10.02 3.71
N ARG A 134 -1.04 9.85 4.62
CA ARG A 134 -0.90 10.29 6.02
C ARG A 134 -1.04 9.18 7.05
N THR A 135 -1.86 8.16 6.80
CA THR A 135 -2.42 7.34 7.89
C THR A 135 -1.54 6.17 8.35
N TRP A 136 -0.46 5.80 7.65
CA TRP A 136 0.14 4.47 7.88
C TRP A 136 1.65 4.40 7.70
N GLN A 137 2.42 4.68 8.76
CA GLN A 137 3.84 4.29 8.81
C GLN A 137 4.33 3.63 10.11
N HIS A 138 3.63 3.74 11.25
CA HIS A 138 4.23 3.25 12.51
C HIS A 138 3.89 1.78 12.84
N GLU A 139 2.63 1.40 13.08
CA GLU A 139 2.36 0.08 13.69
C GLU A 139 2.38 -1.12 12.73
N HIS A 140 1.88 -0.97 11.49
CA HIS A 140 1.75 -2.11 10.58
C HIS A 140 2.99 -2.29 9.69
N TYR A 141 3.78 -1.23 9.46
CA TYR A 141 5.08 -1.35 8.77
C TYR A 141 6.10 -2.08 9.66
N ILE A 142 6.09 -1.83 10.98
CA ILE A 142 6.88 -2.59 11.97
C ILE A 142 6.45 -4.07 11.99
N ASN A 143 5.14 -4.36 11.97
CA ASN A 143 4.64 -5.74 11.89
C ASN A 143 4.92 -6.44 10.54
N TRP A 144 4.94 -5.69 9.45
CA TRP A 144 5.33 -6.18 8.12
C TRP A 144 6.84 -6.49 8.02
N LEU A 145 7.70 -5.61 8.56
CA LEU A 145 9.15 -5.88 8.66
C LEU A 145 9.47 -7.08 9.55
N ARG A 146 8.63 -7.37 10.55
CA ARG A 146 8.73 -8.54 11.43
C ARG A 146 8.34 -9.86 10.75
N THR A 147 7.50 -9.83 9.72
CA THR A 147 6.92 -11.05 9.08
C THR A 147 7.67 -11.52 7.82
N LYS A 148 8.56 -10.71 7.22
CA LYS A 148 9.25 -11.02 5.94
C LYS A 148 10.79 -11.16 6.04
N GLY A 149 11.30 -11.83 7.07
CA GLY A 149 12.58 -12.56 7.00
C GLY A 149 13.85 -11.78 6.58
N MET A 150 14.25 -10.74 7.31
CA MET A 150 15.62 -10.20 7.17
C MET A 150 16.60 -11.07 7.98
N HIS A 151 17.46 -11.85 7.32
CA HIS A 151 18.17 -12.97 7.94
C HIS A 151 19.51 -12.65 8.64
N THR A 152 20.03 -11.41 8.63
CA THR A 152 21.34 -11.12 9.26
C THR A 152 21.30 -10.03 10.35
N PRO A 153 22.02 -10.20 11.48
CA PRO A 153 22.11 -9.23 12.57
C PRO A 153 22.67 -7.85 12.19
N GLY A 154 23.39 -7.75 11.07
CA GLY A 154 23.91 -6.50 10.50
C GLY A 154 22.85 -5.71 9.72
N GLN A 155 22.03 -6.39 8.92
CA GLN A 155 20.93 -5.77 8.17
C GLN A 155 19.82 -5.25 9.10
N ARG A 156 19.53 -5.99 10.20
CA ARG A 156 18.58 -5.52 11.22
C ARG A 156 19.07 -4.28 11.96
N ARG A 157 20.37 -4.18 12.27
CA ARG A 157 20.96 -3.01 12.94
C ARG A 157 20.99 -1.76 12.06
N TYR A 158 21.20 -1.91 10.75
CA TYR A 158 21.20 -0.77 9.82
C TYR A 158 19.79 -0.18 9.64
N TRP A 159 18.78 -1.03 9.48
CA TRP A 159 17.39 -0.58 9.29
C TRP A 159 16.67 -0.19 10.59
N LEU A 160 16.96 -0.82 11.74
CA LEU A 160 16.46 -0.34 13.04
C LEU A 160 17.07 1.02 13.40
N ARG A 161 18.36 1.27 13.15
CA ARG A 161 19.03 2.51 13.58
C ARG A 161 18.61 3.76 12.80
N ILE A 162 18.05 3.58 11.60
CA ILE A 162 17.40 4.66 10.84
C ILE A 162 15.99 4.98 11.40
N PHE A 163 15.37 4.08 12.17
CA PHE A 163 13.96 4.22 12.59
C PHE A 163 13.70 4.21 14.11
N THR A 164 14.61 3.71 14.95
CA THR A 164 14.46 3.67 16.42
C THR A 164 15.17 4.85 17.07
N SER A 165 14.57 6.04 16.98
CA SER A 165 14.87 7.16 17.90
C SER A 165 13.68 7.49 18.81
N THR A 166 12.64 6.66 18.82
CA THR A 166 11.48 6.80 19.69
C THR A 166 11.07 5.42 20.18
N MET A 167 10.70 5.34 21.46
CA MET A 167 10.19 4.14 22.16
C MET A 167 11.23 3.29 22.90
N SER A 168 11.82 3.90 23.93
CA SER A 168 12.25 3.23 25.15
C SER A 168 11.02 2.86 26.00
N CYS A 169 10.29 1.80 25.69
CA CYS A 169 9.30 1.18 26.57
C CYS A 169 8.78 -0.07 25.85
N LEU A 170 9.04 -1.27 26.38
CA LEU A 170 8.05 -2.34 26.61
C LEU A 170 8.71 -3.68 27.00
N ASP A 171 7.89 -4.47 27.66
CA ASP A 171 8.11 -5.43 28.76
C ASP A 171 8.81 -6.77 28.39
N PRO A 172 9.80 -7.23 29.22
CA PRO A 172 10.47 -8.54 29.10
C PRO A 172 9.57 -9.79 29.09
N THR A 173 8.34 -9.69 29.58
CA THR A 173 7.44 -10.84 29.76
C THR A 173 6.92 -11.40 28.43
N VAL A 174 6.89 -10.56 27.38
CA VAL A 174 6.50 -10.93 26.02
C VAL A 174 7.59 -11.79 25.33
N TRP A 175 8.86 -11.63 25.71
CA TRP A 175 10.01 -12.35 25.13
C TRP A 175 9.98 -13.87 25.40
N LYS A 176 9.51 -14.30 26.57
CA LYS A 176 9.49 -15.72 26.95
C LYS A 176 8.43 -16.54 26.20
N ARG A 177 7.32 -15.92 25.79
CA ARG A 177 6.25 -16.61 25.04
C ARG A 177 6.63 -16.90 23.58
N LEU A 178 7.55 -16.13 23.00
CA LEU A 178 8.02 -16.31 21.62
C LEU A 178 9.08 -17.40 21.46
N LEU A 179 9.87 -17.70 22.51
CA LEU A 179 10.90 -18.75 22.45
C LEU A 179 10.32 -20.17 22.48
N GLN A 180 9.12 -20.35 23.04
CA GLN A 180 8.51 -21.67 23.20
C GLN A 180 7.82 -22.15 21.92
N TYR A 181 7.42 -21.24 21.02
CA TYR A 181 6.85 -21.56 19.71
C TYR A 181 7.92 -21.75 18.62
N ALA A 182 9.15 -21.25 18.83
CA ALA A 182 10.26 -21.32 17.87
C ALA A 182 11.04 -22.66 17.90
N ARG A 183 10.56 -23.68 18.63
CA ARG A 183 11.17 -25.02 18.70
C ARG A 183 10.32 -26.15 18.08
N SER A 184 9.16 -25.82 17.53
CA SER A 184 8.30 -26.72 16.73
C SER A 184 8.24 -26.22 15.29
#